data_AF-A0A7V8W1G5-F1
#
_entry.id   AF-A0A7V8W1G5-F1
#
_cell.length_a   1.000
_cell.length_b   1.000
_cell.length_c   1.000
_cell.angle_alpha   90.00
_cell.angle_beta   90.00
_cell.angle_gamma   90.00
#
_symmetry.space_group_name_H-M   'P 1'
#
loop_
_entity.id
_entity.type
_entity.pdbx_description
1 polymer ?
#
loop_
_entity_poly.entity_id
_entity_poly.type
_entity_poly.pdbx_seq_one_letter_code
_entity_poly.pdbx_strand_id
1 'polypeptide(L)'
;EETFWWLIANNFGIPVNREAFEKIARSVTVSILAKHKSQVIQIEALLFGQAGLLDKSFTEAYPLLLKKEYRFLQKKYSLEIPLLQLYFLRMRPANFPSVRLAQLAMLVHTSSHLFSKIIVAESLTEIKKLLDITANDYWHNHYNFDEEAILKVKKVGAHMVNNILINTVVPVLFAYGQYHNDQKLKDRAICWLEDIAAEKNSITRGFEKLKFRNDNSFDSQFFIQLKNKYCNKKRCLECAIGSSILGKDGTLIR
;
A
#
# COMPACT_ATOMS: atom_id res chain seq x y z
N GLU A 1 -9.68 2.16 -12.71
CA GLU A 1 -8.23 1.91 -12.89
C GLU A 1 -7.38 3.06 -12.32
N GLU A 2 -7.47 4.28 -12.85
CA GLU A 2 -6.61 5.40 -12.40
C GLU A 2 -6.69 5.70 -10.89
N THR A 3 -7.90 5.76 -10.30
CA THR A 3 -8.06 5.94 -8.85
C THR A 3 -7.41 4.81 -8.05
N PHE A 4 -7.52 3.57 -8.53
CA PHE A 4 -6.90 2.42 -7.86
C PHE A 4 -5.38 2.49 -7.94
N TRP A 5 -4.83 2.94 -9.08
CA TRP A 5 -3.40 3.21 -9.26
C TRP A 5 -2.86 4.20 -8.21
N TRP A 6 -3.56 5.31 -7.98
CA TRP A 6 -3.15 6.28 -6.96
C TRP A 6 -3.20 5.69 -5.54
N LEU A 7 -4.26 4.96 -5.21
CA LEU A 7 -4.46 4.39 -3.88
C LEU A 7 -3.49 3.24 -3.57
N ILE A 8 -3.16 2.39 -4.55
CA ILE A 8 -2.17 1.34 -4.36
C ILE A 8 -0.77 1.93 -4.24
N ALA A 9 -0.42 2.92 -5.06
CA ALA A 9 0.86 3.62 -4.93
C ALA A 9 0.99 4.30 -3.57
N ASN A 10 -0.03 5.03 -3.13
CA ASN A 10 -0.11 5.62 -1.79
C ASN A 10 0.24 4.55 -0.73
N ASN A 11 -0.42 3.39 -0.76
CA ASN A 11 -0.17 2.29 0.17
C ASN A 11 1.30 1.81 0.15
N PHE A 12 1.90 1.65 -1.04
CA PHE A 12 3.33 1.30 -1.20
C PHE A 12 4.29 2.29 -0.53
N GLY A 13 3.89 3.56 -0.39
CA GLY A 13 4.65 4.57 0.32
C GLY A 13 4.75 4.35 1.83
N ILE A 14 3.93 3.44 2.39
CA ILE A 14 3.79 3.17 3.83
C ILE A 14 3.55 4.47 4.65
N PRO A 15 3.31 4.43 5.99
CA PRO A 15 2.90 5.64 6.71
C PRO A 15 3.77 6.89 6.51
N VAL A 16 5.06 6.73 6.24
CA VAL A 16 6.02 7.84 6.11
C VAL A 16 6.00 8.50 4.73
N ASN A 17 5.86 7.73 3.63
CA ASN A 17 5.96 8.26 2.26
C ASN A 17 4.65 8.13 1.46
N ARG A 18 3.53 7.85 2.12
CA ARG A 18 2.19 7.71 1.50
C ARG A 18 1.86 8.84 0.52
N GLU A 19 1.97 10.09 0.98
CA GLU A 19 1.66 11.27 0.16
C GLU A 19 2.62 11.41 -1.03
N ALA A 20 3.92 11.17 -0.82
CA ALA A 20 4.91 11.25 -1.90
C ALA A 20 4.65 10.22 -3.00
N PHE A 21 4.31 8.98 -2.62
CA PHE A 21 3.99 7.93 -3.58
C PHE A 21 2.70 8.23 -4.36
N GLU A 22 1.70 8.82 -3.71
CA GLU A 22 0.49 9.26 -4.40
C GLU A 22 0.79 10.38 -5.41
N LYS A 23 1.64 11.36 -5.04
CA LYS A 23 2.08 12.42 -5.96
C LYS A 23 2.81 11.86 -7.18
N ILE A 24 3.68 10.87 -6.98
CA ILE A 24 4.35 10.14 -8.08
C ILE A 24 3.31 9.47 -8.99
N ALA A 25 2.35 8.76 -8.41
CA ALA A 25 1.32 8.07 -9.20
C ALA A 25 0.41 9.03 -9.96
N ARG A 26 0.13 10.21 -9.41
CA ARG A 26 -0.66 11.25 -10.08
C ARG A 26 0.11 11.94 -11.21
N SER A 27 1.44 12.00 -11.14
CA SER A 27 2.27 12.62 -12.18
C SER A 27 2.55 11.71 -13.38
N VAL A 28 2.29 10.40 -13.26
CA VAL A 28 2.34 9.45 -14.39
C VAL A 28 1.09 8.56 -14.41
N THR A 29 0.25 8.75 -15.44
CA THR A 29 -1.03 8.03 -15.53
C THR A 29 -0.85 6.52 -15.76
N VAL A 30 -1.83 5.73 -15.33
CA VAL A 30 -1.81 4.27 -15.54
C VAL A 30 -1.81 3.93 -17.04
N SER A 31 -2.39 4.79 -17.88
CA SER A 31 -2.39 4.63 -19.33
C SER A 31 -1.00 4.73 -19.94
N ILE A 32 -0.17 5.68 -19.45
CA ILE A 32 1.23 5.79 -19.88
C ILE A 32 1.99 4.54 -19.47
N LEU A 33 1.87 4.14 -18.21
CA LEU A 33 2.53 2.94 -17.69
C LEU A 33 2.13 1.68 -18.45
N ALA A 34 0.86 1.53 -18.82
CA ALA A 34 0.36 0.39 -19.58
C ALA A 34 1.02 0.25 -20.97
N LYS A 35 1.41 1.35 -21.62
CA LYS A 35 2.14 1.35 -22.90
C LYS A 35 3.55 0.77 -22.77
N HIS A 36 4.11 0.78 -21.56
CA HIS A 36 5.46 0.30 -21.25
C HIS A 36 5.45 -1.00 -20.45
N LYS A 37 4.29 -1.64 -20.29
CA LYS A 37 4.13 -2.80 -19.39
C LYS A 37 5.09 -3.95 -19.70
N SER A 38 5.53 -4.15 -20.94
CA SER A 38 6.47 -5.20 -21.32
C SER A 38 7.94 -4.87 -21.04
N GLN A 39 8.24 -3.65 -20.59
CA GLN A 39 9.59 -3.12 -20.42
C GLN A 39 9.77 -2.59 -19.00
N VAL A 40 10.12 -3.47 -18.05
CA VAL A 40 10.30 -3.11 -16.63
C VAL A 40 11.24 -1.91 -16.44
N ILE A 41 12.32 -1.83 -17.22
CA ILE A 41 13.30 -0.73 -17.17
C ILE A 41 12.62 0.62 -17.43
N GLN A 42 11.68 0.69 -18.37
CA GLN A 42 10.96 1.94 -18.68
C GLN A 42 9.93 2.30 -17.61
N ILE A 43 9.28 1.31 -17.01
CA ILE A 43 8.37 1.52 -15.87
C ILE A 43 9.14 2.06 -14.68
N GLU A 44 10.28 1.44 -14.35
CA GLU A 44 11.16 1.90 -13.29
C GLU A 44 11.71 3.29 -13.58
N ALA A 45 12.14 3.56 -14.82
CA ALA A 45 12.61 4.87 -15.23
C ALA A 45 11.54 5.96 -15.00
N LEU A 46 10.28 5.68 -15.37
CA LEU A 46 9.15 6.58 -15.12
C LEU A 46 8.94 6.81 -13.62
N LEU A 47 8.84 5.75 -12.80
CA LEU A 47 8.54 5.87 -11.38
C LEU A 47 9.70 6.52 -10.60
N PHE A 48 10.94 6.11 -10.83
CA PHE A 48 12.11 6.70 -10.17
C PHE A 48 12.39 8.13 -10.64
N GLY A 49 12.16 8.42 -11.92
CA GLY A 49 12.30 9.76 -12.45
C GLY A 49 11.28 10.73 -11.88
N GLN A 50 10.01 10.31 -11.80
CA GLN A 50 8.93 11.08 -11.16
C GLN A 50 9.12 11.22 -9.65
N ALA A 51 9.84 10.30 -9.02
CA ALA A 51 10.27 10.41 -7.63
C ALA A 51 11.44 11.37 -7.41
N GLY A 52 12.04 11.92 -8.47
CA GLY A 52 13.25 12.74 -8.40
C GLY A 52 14.51 11.95 -8.03
N LEU A 53 14.47 10.61 -8.07
CA LEU A 53 15.58 9.76 -7.63
C LEU A 53 16.67 9.58 -8.70
N LEU A 54 16.41 9.97 -9.95
CA LEU A 54 17.36 9.85 -11.07
C LEU A 54 18.17 11.11 -11.35
N ASP A 55 17.98 12.19 -10.57
CA ASP A 55 18.72 13.45 -10.73
C ASP A 55 20.00 13.50 -9.89
N LYS A 56 20.78 12.41 -9.94
CA LYS A 56 22.09 12.29 -9.29
C LYS A 56 23.13 11.82 -10.30
N SER A 57 24.40 11.97 -9.97
CA SER A 57 25.49 11.31 -10.68
C SER A 57 25.53 9.86 -10.23
N PHE A 58 25.61 8.94 -11.20
CA PHE A 58 25.67 7.51 -10.94
C PHE A 58 26.92 6.90 -11.55
N THR A 59 27.42 5.82 -10.95
CA THR A 59 28.57 5.06 -11.46
C THR A 59 28.16 3.73 -12.08
N GLU A 60 27.09 3.10 -11.59
CA GLU A 60 26.66 1.80 -12.11
C GLU A 60 25.85 1.91 -13.41
N ALA A 61 25.94 0.87 -14.25
CA ALA A 61 25.26 0.85 -15.54
C ALA A 61 23.72 0.91 -15.42
N TYR A 62 23.15 0.31 -14.37
CA TYR A 62 21.70 0.21 -14.20
C TYR A 62 21.02 1.58 -13.96
N PRO A 63 21.40 2.38 -12.94
CA PRO A 63 20.82 3.72 -12.76
C PRO A 63 21.14 4.67 -13.92
N LEU A 64 22.30 4.53 -14.59
CA LEU A 64 22.62 5.29 -15.80
C LEU A 64 21.64 4.98 -16.95
N LEU A 65 21.29 3.70 -17.12
CA LEU A 65 20.27 3.27 -18.10
C LEU A 65 18.90 3.85 -17.75
N LEU A 66 18.46 3.75 -16.50
CA LEU A 66 17.18 4.32 -16.06
C LEU A 66 17.12 5.83 -16.30
N LYS A 67 18.20 6.56 -16.00
CA LYS A 67 18.30 8.01 -16.22
C LYS A 67 18.17 8.36 -17.70
N LYS A 68 18.80 7.58 -18.58
CA LYS A 68 18.71 7.76 -20.04
C LYS A 68 17.29 7.52 -20.53
N GLU A 69 16.67 6.40 -20.16
CA GLU A 69 15.29 6.07 -20.52
C GLU A 69 14.30 7.13 -20.02
N TYR A 70 14.46 7.56 -18.75
CA TYR A 70 13.58 8.57 -18.18
C TYR A 70 13.65 9.89 -18.92
N ARG A 71 14.85 10.38 -19.28
CA ARG A 71 15.00 11.62 -20.05
C ARG A 71 14.27 11.59 -21.39
N PHE A 72 14.27 10.43 -22.06
CA PHE A 72 13.52 10.25 -23.29
C PHE A 72 12.01 10.26 -23.03
N LEU A 73 11.53 9.48 -22.06
CA LEU A 73 10.10 9.34 -21.74
C LEU A 73 9.50 10.64 -21.17
N GLN A 74 10.27 11.36 -20.35
CA GLN A 74 9.89 12.66 -19.80
C GLN A 74 9.59 13.66 -20.92
N LYS A 75 10.46 13.74 -21.94
CA LYS A 75 10.22 14.59 -23.12
C LYS A 75 9.05 14.09 -23.96
N LYS A 76 8.96 12.79 -24.19
CA LYS A 76 7.91 12.16 -25.02
C LYS A 76 6.50 12.43 -24.48
N TYR A 77 6.34 12.42 -23.16
CA TYR A 77 5.04 12.60 -22.49
C TYR A 77 4.90 13.95 -21.79
N SER A 78 5.84 14.87 -21.99
CA SER A 78 5.87 16.20 -21.34
C SER A 78 5.66 16.12 -19.83
N LEU A 79 6.36 15.19 -19.16
CA LEU A 79 6.15 14.94 -17.74
C LEU A 79 6.88 15.97 -16.87
N GLU A 80 6.14 16.55 -15.93
CA GLU A 80 6.66 17.42 -14.90
C GLU A 80 6.91 16.62 -13.61
N ILE A 81 8.08 16.82 -12.99
CA ILE A 81 8.40 16.15 -11.74
C ILE A 81 7.57 16.82 -10.62
N PRO A 82 6.77 16.07 -9.86
CA PRO A 82 5.96 16.63 -8.79
C PRO A 82 6.84 17.13 -7.63
N LEU A 83 6.42 18.21 -6.99
CA LEU A 83 7.04 18.68 -5.75
C LEU A 83 6.71 17.70 -4.60
N LEU A 84 7.70 16.91 -4.19
CA LEU A 84 7.58 15.93 -3.11
C LEU A 84 8.89 15.77 -2.34
N GLN A 85 8.78 15.15 -1.16
CA GLN A 85 9.92 14.77 -0.33
C GLN A 85 9.82 13.28 -0.04
N LEU A 86 10.87 12.53 -0.36
CA LEU A 86 11.03 11.15 0.10
C LEU A 86 11.90 11.12 1.35
N TYR A 87 11.46 10.34 2.33
CA TYR A 87 12.16 10.09 3.57
C TYR A 87 12.70 8.66 3.57
N PHE A 88 13.98 8.52 3.93
CA PHE A 88 14.66 7.23 4.11
C PHE A 88 15.05 7.01 5.58
N LEU A 89 15.16 8.09 6.36
CA LEU A 89 15.61 8.05 7.75
C LEU A 89 14.62 7.29 8.65
N ARG A 90 15.16 6.55 9.62
CA ARG A 90 14.41 5.76 10.62
C ARG A 90 13.49 4.69 10.01
N MET A 91 13.76 4.28 8.77
CA MET A 91 13.10 3.16 8.11
C MET A 91 14.00 1.94 8.09
N ARG A 92 13.39 0.74 8.03
CA ARG A 92 14.14 -0.48 7.71
C ARG A 92 14.49 -0.47 6.22
N PRO A 93 15.68 -0.95 5.80
CA PRO A 93 16.09 -0.93 4.39
C PRO A 93 15.08 -1.56 3.42
N ALA A 94 14.42 -2.66 3.82
CA ALA A 94 13.37 -3.30 3.02
C ALA A 94 12.11 -2.43 2.78
N ASN A 95 11.97 -1.32 3.52
CA ASN A 95 10.89 -0.34 3.38
C ASN A 95 11.32 0.95 2.68
N PHE A 96 12.56 1.05 2.21
CA PHE A 96 13.04 2.25 1.53
C PHE A 96 12.21 2.55 0.28
N PRO A 97 11.98 3.83 -0.06
CA PRO A 97 11.27 4.24 -1.26
C PRO A 97 11.77 3.58 -2.54
N SER A 98 13.08 3.44 -2.69
CA SER A 98 13.75 2.74 -3.78
C SER A 98 13.21 1.32 -4.00
N VAL A 99 13.25 0.50 -2.96
CA VAL A 99 12.74 -0.88 -2.97
C VAL A 99 11.23 -0.91 -3.23
N ARG A 100 10.46 0.00 -2.62
CA ARG A 100 9.00 0.05 -2.77
C ARG A 100 8.57 0.47 -4.17
N LEU A 101 9.27 1.42 -4.79
CA LEU A 101 9.04 1.82 -6.19
C LEU A 101 9.43 0.70 -7.16
N ALA A 102 10.52 -0.04 -6.91
CA ALA A 102 10.89 -1.20 -7.72
C ALA A 102 9.83 -2.31 -7.66
N GLN A 103 9.31 -2.59 -6.46
CA GLN A 103 8.20 -3.53 -6.30
C GLN A 103 6.94 -3.03 -6.99
N LEU A 104 6.59 -1.74 -6.85
CA LEU A 104 5.45 -1.14 -7.54
C LEU A 104 5.59 -1.21 -9.07
N ALA A 105 6.80 -1.00 -9.61
CA ALA A 105 7.09 -1.16 -11.02
C ALA A 105 6.81 -2.59 -11.50
N MET A 106 7.19 -3.60 -10.71
CA MET A 106 6.93 -5.00 -11.02
C MET A 106 5.45 -5.36 -10.94
N LEU A 107 4.68 -4.70 -10.07
CA LEU A 107 3.21 -4.85 -10.05
C LEU A 107 2.61 -4.37 -11.38
N VAL A 108 3.04 -3.20 -11.85
CA VAL A 108 2.59 -2.62 -13.12
C VAL A 108 3.05 -3.47 -14.31
N HIS A 109 4.27 -4.01 -14.26
CA HIS A 109 4.83 -4.88 -15.30
C HIS A 109 4.00 -6.16 -15.49
N THR A 110 3.65 -6.81 -14.38
CA THR A 110 2.99 -8.13 -14.38
C THR A 110 1.46 -8.05 -14.43
N SER A 111 0.89 -6.86 -14.18
CA SER A 111 -0.56 -6.67 -14.14
C SER A 111 -1.07 -5.81 -15.28
N SER A 112 -2.17 -6.23 -15.89
CA SER A 112 -2.99 -5.40 -16.78
C SER A 112 -4.39 -5.32 -16.18
N HIS A 113 -4.98 -4.12 -16.12
CA HIS A 113 -6.30 -3.88 -15.54
C HIS A 113 -6.44 -4.50 -14.13
N LEU A 114 -5.52 -4.14 -13.24
CA LEU A 114 -5.41 -4.75 -11.91
C LEU A 114 -6.71 -4.60 -11.12
N PHE A 115 -7.37 -3.43 -11.19
CA PHE A 115 -8.62 -3.22 -10.49
C PHE A 115 -9.76 -4.04 -11.09
N SER A 116 -9.87 -4.12 -12.42
CA SER A 116 -10.87 -4.98 -13.06
C SER A 116 -10.71 -6.44 -12.65
N LYS A 117 -9.47 -6.94 -12.54
CA LYS A 117 -9.19 -8.30 -12.03
C LYS A 117 -9.64 -8.48 -10.58
N ILE A 118 -9.45 -7.48 -9.73
CA ILE A 118 -9.89 -7.50 -8.33
C ILE A 118 -11.42 -7.53 -8.22
N ILE A 119 -12.14 -6.80 -9.08
CA ILE A 119 -13.61 -6.80 -9.08
C ILE A 119 -14.17 -8.19 -9.42
N VAL A 120 -13.52 -8.93 -10.32
CA VAL A 120 -14.01 -10.27 -10.71
C VAL A 120 -13.45 -11.40 -9.85
N ALA A 121 -12.40 -11.15 -9.06
CA ALA A 121 -11.79 -12.17 -8.21
C ALA A 121 -12.79 -12.72 -7.18
N GLU A 122 -12.83 -14.05 -7.07
CA GLU A 122 -13.76 -14.73 -6.16
C GLU A 122 -13.11 -15.02 -4.80
N SER A 123 -11.77 -15.08 -4.76
CA SER A 123 -11.01 -15.42 -3.57
C SER A 123 -9.86 -14.46 -3.28
N LEU A 124 -9.49 -14.34 -2.00
CA LEU A 124 -8.27 -13.64 -1.59
C LEU A 124 -7.01 -14.29 -2.15
N THR A 125 -7.03 -15.60 -2.43
CA THR A 125 -5.90 -16.32 -3.00
C THR A 125 -5.54 -15.79 -4.39
N GLU A 126 -6.54 -15.51 -5.23
CA GLU A 126 -6.34 -14.89 -6.54
C GLU A 126 -5.68 -13.52 -6.41
N ILE A 127 -6.14 -12.69 -5.47
CA ILE A 127 -5.60 -11.34 -5.27
C ILE A 127 -4.17 -11.41 -4.70
N LYS A 128 -3.93 -12.31 -3.74
CA LYS A 128 -2.58 -12.54 -3.20
C LYS A 128 -1.61 -12.97 -4.29
N LYS A 129 -2.05 -13.75 -5.27
CA LYS A 129 -1.24 -14.13 -6.45
C LYS A 129 -0.92 -12.93 -7.34
N LEU A 130 -1.86 -11.99 -7.52
CA LEU A 130 -1.60 -10.73 -8.24
C LEU A 130 -0.57 -9.83 -7.52
N LEU A 131 -0.53 -9.90 -6.19
CA LEU A 131 0.41 -9.16 -5.35
C LEU A 131 1.71 -9.93 -5.05
N ASP A 132 1.86 -11.14 -5.59
CA ASP A 132 3.05 -11.97 -5.43
C ASP A 132 4.18 -11.50 -6.35
N ILE A 133 4.75 -10.35 -6.03
CA ILE A 133 5.72 -9.65 -6.86
C ILE A 133 7.10 -9.59 -6.20
N THR A 134 8.12 -9.66 -7.04
CA THR A 134 9.52 -9.54 -6.65
C THR A 134 10.15 -8.44 -7.48
N ALA A 135 10.86 -7.50 -6.84
CA ALA A 135 11.60 -6.47 -7.57
C ALA A 135 12.64 -7.12 -8.51
N ASN A 136 13.11 -6.40 -9.52
CA ASN A 136 14.11 -6.97 -10.42
C ASN A 136 15.46 -7.28 -9.73
N ASP A 137 16.34 -7.96 -10.47
CA ASP A 137 17.61 -8.50 -9.97
C ASP A 137 18.55 -7.44 -9.37
N TYR A 138 18.62 -6.24 -9.95
CA TYR A 138 19.46 -5.14 -9.44
C TYR A 138 19.16 -4.85 -7.97
N TRP A 139 17.89 -4.90 -7.59
CA TRP A 139 17.46 -4.61 -6.22
C TRP A 139 17.80 -5.73 -5.23
N HIS A 140 18.19 -6.93 -5.68
CA HIS A 140 18.49 -8.02 -4.76
C HIS A 140 19.71 -7.72 -3.89
N ASN A 141 20.74 -7.08 -4.45
CA ASN A 141 21.91 -6.60 -3.72
C ASN A 141 21.90 -5.08 -3.49
N HIS A 142 20.80 -4.36 -3.75
CA HIS A 142 20.72 -2.91 -3.54
C HIS A 142 19.53 -2.49 -2.66
N TYR A 143 19.76 -1.56 -1.75
CA TYR A 143 18.68 -0.81 -1.09
C TYR A 143 18.62 0.63 -1.58
N ASN A 144 19.72 1.21 -2.04
CA ASN A 144 19.79 2.47 -2.76
C ASN A 144 20.62 2.25 -4.04
N PHE A 145 20.53 3.18 -4.98
CA PHE A 145 21.38 3.16 -6.17
C PHE A 145 22.86 3.32 -5.78
N ASP A 146 23.76 2.62 -6.47
CA ASP A 146 25.21 2.63 -6.26
C ASP A 146 25.67 2.23 -4.83
N GLU A 147 24.78 1.62 -4.03
CA GLU A 147 25.07 1.15 -2.67
C GLU A 147 24.83 -0.36 -2.57
N GLU A 148 25.88 -1.15 -2.85
CA GLU A 148 25.81 -2.60 -2.76
C GLU A 148 25.63 -3.06 -1.30
N ALA A 149 24.80 -4.08 -1.13
CA ALA A 149 24.45 -4.70 0.12
C ALA A 149 24.38 -6.22 -0.04
N ILE A 150 24.27 -6.92 1.10
CA ILE A 150 24.13 -8.38 1.12
C ILE A 150 22.92 -8.81 0.27
N LEU A 151 23.16 -9.79 -0.61
CA LEU A 151 22.16 -10.36 -1.48
C LEU A 151 20.93 -10.82 -0.70
N LYS A 152 19.79 -10.22 -1.03
CA LYS A 152 18.48 -10.56 -0.47
C LYS A 152 17.38 -10.22 -1.46
N VAL A 153 16.66 -11.25 -1.90
CA VAL A 153 15.50 -11.12 -2.79
C VAL A 153 14.48 -10.13 -2.22
N LYS A 154 14.12 -9.12 -3.02
CA LYS A 154 13.21 -8.04 -2.62
C LYS A 154 11.76 -8.36 -2.96
N LYS A 155 11.29 -9.48 -2.44
CA LYS A 155 9.91 -9.94 -2.57
C LYS A 155 8.95 -9.13 -1.68
N VAL A 156 7.73 -8.88 -2.15
CA VAL A 156 6.68 -8.32 -1.32
C VAL A 156 6.26 -9.36 -0.28
N GLY A 157 6.54 -9.07 0.99
CA GLY A 157 6.23 -9.99 2.09
C GLY A 157 4.74 -10.00 2.46
N ALA A 158 4.30 -11.07 3.12
CA ALA A 158 2.90 -11.28 3.52
C ALA A 158 2.29 -10.11 4.32
N HIS A 159 3.09 -9.45 5.18
CA HIS A 159 2.62 -8.28 5.91
C HIS A 159 2.24 -7.11 4.99
N MET A 160 3.03 -6.86 3.94
CA MET A 160 2.73 -5.83 2.95
C MET A 160 1.50 -6.21 2.13
N VAL A 161 1.39 -7.48 1.71
CA VAL A 161 0.21 -7.97 0.99
C VAL A 161 -1.06 -7.75 1.82
N ASN A 162 -1.06 -8.16 3.09
CA ASN A 162 -2.21 -7.92 3.97
C ASN A 162 -2.47 -6.42 4.15
N ASN A 163 -1.43 -5.59 4.25
CA ASN A 163 -1.61 -4.14 4.36
C ASN A 163 -2.28 -3.52 3.12
N ILE A 164 -1.92 -3.99 1.91
CA ILE A 164 -2.57 -3.60 0.65
C ILE A 164 -4.02 -4.08 0.61
N LEU A 165 -4.28 -5.31 1.03
CA LEU A 165 -5.63 -5.86 1.07
C LEU A 165 -6.54 -5.02 1.96
N ILE A 166 -6.09 -4.75 3.19
CA ILE A 166 -6.86 -4.04 4.22
C ILE A 166 -7.06 -2.57 3.88
N ASN A 167 -6.01 -1.87 3.44
CA ASN A 167 -6.05 -0.41 3.29
C ASN A 167 -6.34 0.08 1.87
N THR A 168 -6.37 -0.83 0.88
CA THR A 168 -6.60 -0.45 -0.52
C THR A 168 -7.64 -1.33 -1.19
N VAL A 169 -7.44 -2.65 -1.22
CA VAL A 169 -8.32 -3.53 -2.00
C VAL A 169 -9.74 -3.58 -1.42
N VAL A 170 -9.87 -3.89 -0.13
CA VAL A 170 -11.16 -3.98 0.54
C VAL A 170 -11.93 -2.64 0.50
N PRO A 171 -11.33 -1.50 0.92
CA PRO A 171 -12.06 -0.22 0.93
C PRO A 171 -12.51 0.21 -0.46
N VAL A 172 -11.67 0.01 -1.49
CA VAL A 172 -12.04 0.36 -2.86
C VAL A 172 -13.12 -0.57 -3.41
N LEU A 173 -13.05 -1.87 -3.13
CA LEU A 173 -14.09 -2.81 -3.55
C LEU A 173 -15.44 -2.46 -2.91
N PHE A 174 -15.44 -2.18 -1.60
CA PHE A 174 -16.64 -1.77 -0.88
C PHE A 174 -17.22 -0.45 -1.44
N ALA A 175 -16.37 0.56 -1.65
CA ALA A 175 -16.78 1.84 -2.21
C ALA A 175 -17.33 1.70 -3.63
N TYR A 176 -16.72 0.84 -4.45
CA TYR A 176 -17.22 0.53 -5.79
C TYR A 176 -18.59 -0.15 -5.75
N GLY A 177 -18.77 -1.14 -4.87
CA GLY A 177 -20.07 -1.77 -4.63
C GLY A 177 -21.12 -0.78 -4.13
N GLN A 178 -20.75 0.15 -3.24
CA GLN A 178 -21.64 1.20 -2.78
C GLN A 178 -22.06 2.15 -3.92
N TYR A 179 -21.10 2.59 -4.75
CA TYR A 179 -21.36 3.49 -5.87
C TYR A 179 -22.28 2.86 -6.92
N HIS A 180 -22.12 1.56 -7.18
CA HIS A 180 -22.93 0.80 -8.15
C HIS A 180 -24.16 0.13 -7.53
N ASN A 181 -24.44 0.35 -6.25
CA ASN A 181 -25.50 -0.32 -5.49
C ASN A 181 -25.46 -1.87 -5.59
N ASP A 182 -24.25 -2.43 -5.62
CA ASP A 182 -23.99 -3.87 -5.65
C ASP A 182 -23.72 -4.39 -4.23
N GLN A 183 -24.71 -5.09 -3.68
CA GLN A 183 -24.61 -5.67 -2.33
C GLN A 183 -23.59 -6.81 -2.27
N LYS A 184 -23.45 -7.61 -3.34
CA LYS A 184 -22.53 -8.76 -3.35
C LYS A 184 -21.08 -8.30 -3.22
N LEU A 185 -20.72 -7.18 -3.86
CA LEU A 185 -19.38 -6.62 -3.74
C LEU A 185 -19.09 -6.08 -2.34
N LYS A 186 -20.07 -5.44 -1.70
CA LYS A 186 -19.95 -4.95 -0.32
C LYS A 186 -19.77 -6.09 0.67
N ASP A 187 -20.61 -7.12 0.56
CA ASP A 187 -20.55 -8.29 1.45
C ASP A 187 -19.22 -9.03 1.27
N ARG A 188 -18.78 -9.25 0.02
CA ARG A 188 -17.50 -9.89 -0.26
C ARG A 188 -16.31 -9.10 0.30
N ALA A 189 -16.34 -7.77 0.24
CA ALA A 189 -15.31 -6.93 0.84
C ALA A 189 -15.25 -7.11 2.37
N ILE A 190 -16.40 -7.26 3.04
CA ILE A 190 -16.47 -7.54 4.48
C ILE A 190 -15.95 -8.94 4.78
N CYS A 191 -16.42 -9.97 4.08
CA CYS A 191 -15.94 -11.35 4.25
C CYS A 191 -14.42 -11.45 4.07
N TRP A 192 -13.85 -10.73 3.11
CA TRP A 192 -12.39 -10.68 2.93
C TRP A 192 -11.65 -10.09 4.13
N LEU A 193 -12.23 -9.17 4.91
CA LEU A 193 -11.60 -8.72 6.17
C LEU A 193 -11.62 -9.81 7.24
N GLU A 194 -12.66 -10.63 7.26
CA GLU A 194 -12.79 -11.75 8.20
C GLU A 194 -11.79 -12.87 7.89
N ASP A 195 -11.44 -13.04 6.61
CA ASP A 195 -10.45 -14.02 6.13
C ASP A 195 -8.98 -13.56 6.27
N ILE A 196 -8.74 -12.27 6.53
CA ILE A 196 -7.39 -11.73 6.71
C ILE A 196 -7.00 -11.81 8.19
N ALA A 197 -5.78 -12.28 8.45
CA ALA A 197 -5.24 -12.36 9.81
C ALA A 197 -5.25 -11.00 10.53
N ALA A 198 -5.59 -11.02 11.81
CA ALA A 198 -5.65 -9.83 12.65
C ALA A 198 -4.36 -9.00 12.64
N GLU A 199 -4.52 -7.68 12.63
CA GLU A 199 -3.42 -6.74 12.75
C GLU A 199 -2.93 -6.65 14.20
N LYS A 200 -1.61 -6.63 14.36
CA LYS A 200 -0.96 -6.58 15.67
C LYS A 200 -0.29 -5.23 15.87
N ASN A 201 -0.97 -4.32 16.55
CA ASN A 201 -0.47 -2.99 16.88
C ASN A 201 -0.74 -2.64 18.35
N SER A 202 -0.32 -1.46 18.79
CA SER A 202 -0.49 -1.03 20.19
C SER A 202 -1.97 -0.89 20.59
N ILE A 203 -2.85 -0.58 19.63
CA ILE A 203 -4.29 -0.44 19.85
C ILE A 203 -4.90 -1.82 20.07
N THR A 204 -4.70 -2.75 19.15
CA THR A 204 -5.27 -4.11 19.24
C THR A 204 -4.77 -4.85 20.48
N ARG A 205 -3.46 -4.74 20.80
CA ARG A 205 -2.92 -5.24 22.08
C ARG A 205 -3.56 -4.63 23.31
N GLY A 206 -4.00 -3.37 23.25
CA GLY A 206 -4.72 -2.71 24.33
C GLY A 206 -6.09 -3.36 24.58
N PHE A 207 -6.84 -3.64 23.52
CA PHE A 207 -8.15 -4.30 23.61
C PHE A 207 -8.03 -5.79 24.00
N GLU A 208 -7.02 -6.50 23.51
CA GLU A 208 -6.73 -7.89 23.92
C GLU A 208 -6.45 -7.98 25.43
N LYS A 209 -5.72 -7.01 26.01
CA LYS A 209 -5.49 -6.93 27.47
C LYS A 209 -6.80 -6.75 28.25
N LEU A 210 -7.78 -6.06 27.66
CA LEU A 210 -9.13 -5.90 28.20
C LEU A 210 -10.03 -7.12 27.91
N LYS A 211 -9.46 -8.22 27.42
CA LYS A 211 -10.13 -9.51 27.11
C LYS A 211 -11.11 -9.44 25.93
N PHE A 212 -11.00 -8.44 25.06
CA PHE A 212 -11.70 -8.45 23.77
C PHE A 212 -10.91 -9.28 22.75
N ARG A 213 -11.62 -10.13 21.99
CA ARG A 213 -11.01 -10.97 20.95
C ARG A 213 -10.66 -10.16 19.72
N ASN A 214 -9.56 -10.54 19.07
CA ASN A 214 -9.03 -9.89 17.87
C ASN A 214 -8.60 -11.01 16.92
N ASP A 215 -9.58 -11.67 16.33
CA ASP A 215 -9.38 -12.94 15.63
C ASP A 215 -8.99 -12.69 14.16
N ASN A 216 -9.51 -11.61 13.56
CA ASN A 216 -9.25 -11.25 12.16
C ASN A 216 -9.07 -9.74 11.94
N SER A 217 -8.87 -9.35 10.68
CA SER A 217 -8.69 -7.95 10.31
C SER A 217 -9.95 -7.12 10.46
N PHE A 218 -11.15 -7.72 10.39
CA PHE A 218 -12.40 -7.02 10.67
C PHE A 218 -12.42 -6.51 12.11
N ASP A 219 -12.08 -7.36 13.09
CA ASP A 219 -11.96 -6.98 14.50
C ASP A 219 -10.90 -5.90 14.71
N SER A 220 -9.72 -6.10 14.11
CA SER A 220 -8.62 -5.14 14.20
C SER A 220 -9.03 -3.76 13.70
N GLN A 221 -9.68 -3.69 12.54
CA GLN A 221 -10.15 -2.44 11.94
C GLN A 221 -11.26 -1.80 12.77
N PHE A 222 -12.16 -2.60 13.35
CA PHE A 222 -13.16 -2.12 14.31
C PHE A 222 -12.49 -1.45 15.51
N PHE A 223 -11.51 -2.09 16.15
CA PHE A 223 -10.81 -1.53 17.30
C PHE A 223 -10.02 -0.25 16.97
N ILE A 224 -9.37 -0.22 15.81
CA ILE A 224 -8.65 0.98 15.34
C ILE A 224 -9.64 2.14 15.15
N GLN A 225 -10.77 1.91 14.49
CA GLN A 225 -11.79 2.94 14.31
C GLN A 225 -12.42 3.38 15.63
N LEU A 226 -12.74 2.42 16.51
CA LEU A 226 -13.29 2.71 17.82
C LEU A 226 -12.32 3.59 18.65
N LYS A 227 -11.04 3.25 18.66
CA LYS A 227 -10.00 4.04 19.33
C LYS A 227 -9.94 5.46 18.79
N ASN A 228 -9.94 5.62 17.48
CA ASN A 228 -9.79 6.93 16.82
C ASN A 228 -11.05 7.81 16.91
N LYS A 229 -12.24 7.22 16.81
CA LYS A 229 -13.51 7.97 16.77
C LYS A 229 -14.17 8.15 18.13
N TYR A 230 -13.88 7.29 19.10
CA TYR A 230 -14.48 7.31 20.43
C TYR A 230 -13.44 7.49 21.53
N CYS A 231 -12.55 6.52 21.74
CA CYS A 231 -11.69 6.51 22.93
C CYS A 231 -10.76 7.73 23.01
N ASN A 232 -10.11 8.11 21.90
CA ASN A 232 -9.25 9.30 21.85
C ASN A 232 -10.04 10.61 22.05
N LYS A 233 -11.35 10.59 21.76
CA LYS A 233 -12.26 11.71 21.99
C LYS A 233 -13.00 11.62 23.33
N LYS A 234 -12.67 10.64 24.17
CA LYS A 234 -13.30 10.37 25.48
C LYS A 234 -14.82 10.11 25.42
N ARG A 235 -15.34 9.62 24.29
CA ARG A 235 -16.77 9.31 24.09
C ARG A 235 -17.15 7.92 24.60
N CYS A 236 -16.72 7.57 25.81
CA CYS A 236 -16.87 6.20 26.34
C CYS A 236 -18.33 5.81 26.59
N LEU A 237 -19.18 6.75 26.98
CA LEU A 237 -20.61 6.53 27.22
C LEU A 237 -21.42 6.26 25.94
N GLU A 238 -20.88 6.62 24.78
CA GLU A 238 -21.48 6.39 23.46
C GLU A 238 -20.98 5.10 22.80
N CYS A 239 -20.17 4.32 23.51
CA CYS A 239 -19.51 3.13 23.00
C CYS A 239 -19.90 1.93 23.85
N ALA A 240 -20.45 0.87 23.25
CA ALA A 240 -20.82 -0.35 24.01
C ALA A 240 -19.64 -0.93 24.81
N ILE A 241 -18.44 -0.94 24.24
CA ILE A 241 -17.21 -1.35 24.95
C ILE A 241 -16.91 -0.37 26.10
N GLY A 242 -16.95 0.94 25.85
CA GLY A 242 -16.69 1.95 26.88
C GLY A 242 -17.67 1.85 28.05
N SER A 243 -18.97 1.77 27.77
CA SER A 243 -20.02 1.58 28.77
C SER A 243 -19.84 0.28 29.55
N SER A 244 -19.48 -0.82 28.89
CA SER A 244 -19.21 -2.09 29.59
C SER A 244 -17.96 -2.08 30.48
N ILE A 245 -16.96 -1.25 30.17
CA ILE A 245 -15.77 -1.09 31.02
C ILE A 245 -16.11 -0.22 32.23
N LEU A 246 -16.79 0.90 32.02
CA LEU A 246 -17.17 1.83 33.09
C LEU A 246 -18.20 1.22 34.06
N GLY A 247 -19.12 0.40 33.54
CA GLY A 247 -20.12 -0.28 34.37
C GLY A 247 -19.59 -1.45 35.21
N LYS A 248 -18.30 -1.81 35.07
CA LYS A 248 -17.69 -2.92 35.84
C LYS A 248 -17.10 -2.49 37.18
N ASP A 249 -16.91 -1.19 37.44
CA ASP A 249 -16.38 -0.66 38.69
C ASP A 249 -17.21 0.55 39.19
N GLY A 250 -18.45 0.32 39.60
CA GLY A 250 -19.23 1.35 40.29
C GLY A 250 -20.74 1.18 40.19
N THR A 251 -21.34 0.90 41.33
CA THR A 251 -22.77 0.95 41.62
C THR A 251 -23.47 2.18 41.00
N LEU A 252 -24.71 1.97 40.55
CA LEU A 252 -25.75 2.93 40.08
C LEU A 252 -25.48 3.48 38.66
N ILE A 253 -26.40 3.28 37.71
CA ILE A 253 -27.69 3.99 37.63
C ILE A 253 -28.84 3.00 37.34
N ARG A 254 -29.91 3.15 38.14
CA ARG A 254 -31.24 2.58 37.95
C ARG A 254 -31.93 3.12 36.71
#